data_AF-G1TM33-F1
#
_entry.id   AF-G1TM33-F1
#
_cell.length_a   1.000
_cell.length_b   1.000
_cell.length_c   1.000
_cell.angle_alpha   90.00
_cell.angle_beta   90.00
_cell.angle_gamma   90.00
#
_symmetry.space_group_name_H-M   'P 1'
#
loop_
_entity.id
_entity.type
_entity.pdbx_description
1 polymer ?
#
loop_
_entity_poly.entity_id
_entity_poly.type
_entity_poly.pdbx_seq_one_letter_code
_entity_poly.pdbx_strand_id
1 'polypeptide(L)'
;MELVGEYVGPDGQPQRLRAPCELPGDADPLEGLLAGAAQMRELVSELLGPLVQRETRDRVAAAGDEASDGGDEDDAEDDSDIDNRTSSGGPSAKRPKPSSS
;
A
#
# COMPACT_ATOMS: atom_id res chain seq x y z
N MET A 1 -17.51 -28.23 8.33
CA MET A 1 -16.43 -27.25 8.49
C MET A 1 -16.80 -25.96 7.76
N GLU A 2 -16.51 -24.79 8.33
CA GLU A 2 -16.76 -23.47 7.74
C GLU A 2 -15.47 -22.64 7.79
N LEU A 3 -15.15 -21.92 6.72
CA LEU A 3 -14.15 -20.86 6.73
C LEU A 3 -14.81 -19.55 7.14
N VAL A 4 -14.16 -18.83 8.05
CA VAL A 4 -14.64 -17.53 8.54
C VAL A 4 -13.56 -16.48 8.34
N GLY A 5 -13.97 -15.30 7.90
CA GLY A 5 -13.13 -14.11 7.81
C GLY A 5 -13.83 -12.93 8.46
N GLU A 6 -13.06 -11.97 8.95
CA GLU A 6 -13.58 -10.70 9.48
C GLU A 6 -12.74 -9.56 8.94
N TYR A 7 -13.42 -8.54 8.42
CA TYR A 7 -12.83 -7.30 7.97
C TYR A 7 -13.33 -6.17 8.85
N VAL A 8 -12.42 -5.35 9.37
CA VAL A 8 -12.75 -4.13 10.13
C VAL A 8 -12.17 -2.96 9.37
N GLY A 9 -13.05 -2.16 8.77
CA GLY A 9 -12.68 -0.99 7.98
C GLY A 9 -12.45 0.27 8.83
N PRO A 10 -12.19 1.41 8.18
CA PRO A 10 -12.05 2.71 8.85
C PRO A 10 -13.31 3.16 9.61
N ASP A 11 -14.47 2.63 9.27
CA ASP A 11 -15.74 2.85 9.98
C ASP A 11 -15.82 2.08 11.31
N GLY A 12 -14.85 1.20 11.58
CA GLY A 12 -14.76 0.37 12.77
C GLY A 12 -15.83 -0.73 12.84
N GLN A 13 -16.65 -0.91 11.80
CA GLN A 13 -17.71 -1.91 11.81
C GLN A 13 -17.17 -3.24 11.30
N PRO A 14 -17.28 -4.34 12.08
CA PRO A 14 -16.84 -5.65 11.64
C PRO A 14 -17.80 -6.22 10.59
N GLN A 15 -17.23 -6.65 9.47
CA GLN A 15 -17.93 -7.35 8.40
C GLN A 15 -17.42 -8.80 8.35
N ARG A 16 -18.33 -9.74 8.64
CA ARG A 16 -18.00 -11.16 8.73
C ARG A 16 -18.30 -11.87 7.42
N LEU A 17 -17.29 -12.55 6.89
CA LEU A 17 -17.40 -13.44 5.74
C LEU A 17 -17.45 -14.89 6.21
N ARG A 18 -18.23 -15.72 5.51
CA ARG A 18 -18.41 -17.14 5.82
C ARG A 18 -18.49 -17.93 4.53
N ALA A 19 -17.76 -19.04 4.47
CA ALA A 19 -17.82 -19.98 3.36
C ALA A 19 -17.93 -21.41 3.90
N PRO A 20 -19.07 -22.11 3.71
CA PRO A 20 -19.16 -23.54 4.02
C PRO A 20 -18.12 -24.33 3.22
N CYS A 21 -17.56 -25.34 3.86
CA CYS A 21 -16.62 -26.27 3.23
C CYS A 21 -17.21 -27.66 3.08
N GLU A 22 -18.47 -27.89 3.48
CA GLU A 22 -19.12 -29.17 3.24
C GLU A 22 -19.66 -29.26 1.82
N LEU A 23 -19.27 -30.33 1.12
CA LEU A 23 -19.91 -30.77 -0.12
C LEU A 23 -20.94 -31.86 0.23
N PRO A 24 -22.06 -31.96 -0.52
CA PRO A 24 -23.06 -32.99 -0.28
C PRO A 24 -22.52 -34.41 -0.55
N GLY A 25 -22.87 -35.36 0.32
CA GLY A 25 -22.48 -36.78 0.20
C GLY A 25 -21.19 -37.11 0.94
N ASP A 26 -20.57 -38.25 0.59
CA ASP A 26 -19.26 -38.70 1.12
C ASP A 26 -18.07 -38.03 0.38
N ALA A 27 -18.21 -36.75 0.03
CA ALA A 27 -17.16 -36.00 -0.65
C ALA A 27 -15.91 -35.89 0.22
N ASP A 28 -14.74 -35.85 -0.42
CA ASP A 28 -13.47 -35.75 0.28
C ASP A 28 -13.39 -34.42 1.08
N PRO A 29 -12.99 -34.45 2.37
CA PRO A 29 -12.92 -33.24 3.19
C PRO A 29 -11.99 -32.15 2.63
N LEU A 30 -10.94 -32.52 1.90
CA LEU A 30 -10.01 -31.56 1.30
C LEU A 30 -10.62 -30.90 0.07
N GLU A 31 -11.40 -31.64 -0.75
CA GLU A 31 -12.18 -31.03 -1.85
C GLU A 31 -13.17 -30.00 -1.33
N GLY A 32 -13.85 -30.31 -0.23
CA GLY A 32 -14.74 -29.37 0.45
C GLY A 32 -14.03 -28.10 0.93
N LEU A 33 -12.83 -28.25 1.51
CA LEU A 33 -12.00 -27.12 1.93
C LEU A 33 -11.54 -26.27 0.74
N LEU A 34 -11.15 -26.88 -0.38
CA LEU A 34 -10.75 -26.17 -1.60
C LEU A 34 -11.93 -25.36 -2.17
N ALA A 35 -13.14 -25.95 -2.21
CA ALA A 35 -14.35 -25.26 -2.63
C ALA A 35 -14.67 -24.06 -1.72
N GLY A 36 -14.60 -24.24 -0.40
CA GLY A 36 -14.78 -23.17 0.57
C GLY A 36 -13.75 -22.06 0.42
N ALA A 37 -12.48 -22.39 0.17
CA ALA A 37 -11.41 -21.41 -0.05
C ALA A 37 -11.61 -20.61 -1.34
N ALA A 38 -12.06 -21.26 -2.41
CA ALA A 38 -12.42 -20.59 -3.66
C ALA A 38 -13.57 -19.60 -3.44
N GLN A 39 -14.62 -19.99 -2.72
CA GLN A 39 -15.74 -19.12 -2.38
C GLN A 39 -15.32 -17.95 -1.48
N MET A 40 -14.48 -18.20 -0.47
CA MET A 40 -13.97 -17.14 0.41
C MET A 40 -13.19 -16.07 -0.38
N ARG A 41 -12.40 -16.49 -1.38
CA ARG A 41 -11.70 -15.54 -2.28
C ARG A 41 -12.66 -14.64 -3.06
N GLU A 42 -13.77 -15.18 -3.56
CA GLU A 42 -14.80 -14.38 -4.25
C GLU A 42 -15.41 -13.36 -3.27
N LEU A 43 -15.83 -13.81 -2.08
CA LEU A 43 -16.40 -12.93 -1.05
C LEU A 43 -15.45 -11.78 -0.66
N VAL A 44 -14.16 -12.07 -0.49
CA VAL A 44 -13.15 -11.05 -0.20
C VAL A 44 -12.99 -10.09 -1.38
N SER A 45 -13.02 -10.59 -2.62
CA SER A 45 -12.88 -9.76 -3.82
C SER A 45 -14.08 -8.85 -4.02
N GLU A 46 -15.30 -9.34 -3.78
CA GLU A 46 -16.53 -8.55 -3.80
C GLU A 46 -16.52 -7.48 -2.70
N LEU A 47 -16.03 -7.81 -1.51
CA LEU A 47 -15.93 -6.88 -0.39
C LEU A 47 -14.94 -5.74 -0.66
N LEU A 48 -13.73 -6.09 -1.08
CA LEU A 48 -12.63 -5.13 -1.21
C LEU A 48 -12.61 -4.43 -2.57
N GLY A 49 -13.19 -5.02 -3.62
CA GLY A 49 -13.20 -4.47 -4.97
C GLY A 49 -13.71 -3.03 -5.06
N PRO A 50 -14.86 -2.68 -4.48
CA PRO A 50 -15.35 -1.31 -4.43
C PRO A 50 -14.46 -0.36 -3.62
N LEU A 51 -13.89 -0.85 -2.51
CA LEU A 51 -13.04 -0.04 -1.62
C LEU A 51 -11.73 0.34 -2.32
N VAL A 52 -11.09 -0.62 -2.99
CA VAL A 52 -9.86 -0.39 -3.75
C VAL A 52 -10.09 0.59 -4.91
N GLN A 53 -11.21 0.47 -5.63
CA GLN A 53 -11.55 1.40 -6.70
C GLN A 53 -11.75 2.83 -6.18
N ARG A 54 -12.43 2.98 -5.04
CA ARG A 54 -12.59 4.29 -4.39
C ARG A 54 -11.25 4.87 -3.96
N GLU A 55 -10.42 4.10 -3.27
CA GLU A 55 -9.10 4.55 -2.82
C GLU A 55 -8.21 4.97 -4.00
N THR A 56 -8.24 4.21 -5.10
CA THR A 56 -7.49 4.54 -6.32
C THR A 56 -7.98 5.85 -6.93
N ARG A 57 -9.30 6.06 -6.99
CA ARG A 57 -9.88 7.32 -7.48
C ARG A 57 -9.52 8.51 -6.58
N ASP A 58 -9.63 8.33 -5.27
CA ASP A 58 -9.35 9.39 -4.29
C ASP A 58 -7.88 9.83 -4.36
N ARG A 59 -6.94 8.89 -4.57
CA ARG A 59 -5.52 9.20 -4.81
C ARG A 59 -5.28 9.97 -6.10
N VAL A 60 -5.96 9.61 -7.20
CA VAL A 60 -5.84 10.32 -8.48
C VAL A 60 -6.39 11.74 -8.36
N ALA A 61 -7.50 11.92 -7.66
CA ALA A 61 -8.09 13.23 -7.42
C ALA A 61 -7.15 14.13 -6.59
N ALA A 62 -6.55 13.59 -5.53
CA ALA A 62 -5.58 14.32 -4.71
C ALA A 62 -4.34 14.75 -5.52
N ALA A 63 -3.79 13.87 -6.37
CA ALA A 63 -2.62 14.20 -7.19
C ALA A 63 -2.88 15.27 -8.27
N GLY A 64 -4.13 15.43 -8.71
CA GLY A 64 -4.51 16.49 -9.67
C GLY A 64 -4.67 17.87 -9.03
N ASP A 65 -4.92 17.93 -7.73
CA ASP A 65 -5.09 19.18 -6.97
C ASP A 65 -3.74 19.84 -6.65
N GLU A 66 -2.70 19.03 -6.41
CA GLU A 66 -1.31 19.47 -6.16
C GLU A 66 -0.61 20.05 -7.42
N ALA A 67 -1.20 19.91 -8.61
CA ALA A 67 -0.64 20.43 -9.86
C ALA A 67 -1.17 21.84 -10.24
N SER A 68 -2.07 22.41 -9.43
CA SER A 68 -2.69 23.72 -9.70
C SER A 68 -2.25 24.83 -8.74
N ASP A 69 -1.38 24.55 -7.76
CA ASP A 69 -0.82 25.57 -6.86
C ASP A 69 0.69 25.74 -7.10
N GLY A 70 1.03 26.71 -7.95
CA GLY A 70 2.42 27.00 -8.32
C GLY A 70 2.54 27.96 -9.50
N GLY A 71 1.75 29.04 -9.48
CA GLY A 71 2.07 30.21 -10.27
C GLY A 71 3.24 30.94 -9.61
N ASP A 72 4.44 30.75 -10.14
CA ASP A 72 5.54 31.69 -9.95
C ASP A 72 6.22 31.84 -11.32
N GLU A 73 5.77 32.85 -12.05
CA GLU A 73 6.49 33.41 -13.18
C GLU A 73 7.71 34.12 -12.59
N ASP A 74 8.91 33.57 -12.78
CA ASP A 74 10.08 34.43 -12.90
C ASP A 74 11.14 33.80 -13.82
N ASP A 75 11.17 34.39 -15.00
CA ASP A 75 12.18 34.35 -16.04
C ASP A 75 13.44 35.09 -15.56
N ALA A 76 14.56 34.37 -15.41
CA ALA A 76 15.89 34.94 -15.63
C ALA A 76 16.92 33.82 -15.75
N GLU A 77 17.44 33.66 -16.96
CA GLU A 77 18.69 32.98 -17.24
C GLU A 77 19.84 33.69 -16.49
N ASP A 78 20.65 32.96 -15.73
CA ASP A 78 22.01 33.40 -15.38
C ASP A 78 22.97 32.23 -15.52
N ASP A 79 23.51 32.14 -16.74
CA ASP A 79 24.64 31.31 -17.12
C ASP A 79 25.90 31.95 -16.51
N SER A 80 26.42 31.37 -15.43
CA SER A 80 27.75 31.68 -14.93
C SER A 80 28.55 30.42 -14.63
N ASP A 81 29.16 29.90 -15.71
CA ASP A 81 30.39 29.11 -15.64
C ASP A 81 31.44 29.82 -14.77
N ILE A 82 31.66 29.33 -13.55
CA ILE A 82 32.86 29.64 -12.78
C ILE A 82 33.63 28.35 -12.46
N ASP A 83 34.43 27.94 -13.44
CA ASP A 83 35.65 27.18 -13.20
C ASP A 83 36.57 27.96 -12.25
N ASN A 84 36.54 27.63 -10.96
CA ASN A 84 37.67 27.92 -10.07
C ASN A 84 38.17 26.64 -9.42
N ARG A 85 39.05 25.96 -10.15
CA ARG A 85 40.09 25.13 -9.58
C ARG A 85 40.80 25.92 -8.49
N THR A 86 40.84 25.42 -7.25
CA THR A 86 42.09 25.22 -6.50
C THR A 86 41.83 24.80 -5.04
N SER A 87 42.45 23.67 -4.68
CA SER A 87 43.04 23.38 -3.37
C SER A 87 42.16 23.46 -2.10
N SER A 88 41.94 22.32 -1.44
CA SER A 88 42.92 21.81 -0.46
C SER A 88 42.31 20.77 0.50
N GLY A 89 42.95 19.61 0.56
CA GLY A 89 43.35 18.98 1.82
C GLY A 89 42.30 18.51 2.84
N GLY A 90 41.76 17.30 2.62
CA GLY A 90 41.95 16.21 3.58
C GLY A 90 40.92 15.99 4.71
N PRO A 91 40.95 14.80 5.34
CA PRO A 91 39.78 14.16 5.96
C PRO A 91 39.74 14.32 7.49
N SER A 92 38.57 14.16 8.10
CA SER A 92 38.52 13.74 9.51
C SER A 92 37.26 12.94 9.86
N ALA A 93 37.53 11.67 10.17
CA ALA A 93 36.63 10.73 10.81
C ALA A 93 36.25 11.18 12.23
N LYS A 94 35.07 10.75 12.70
CA LYS A 94 34.92 9.95 13.94
C LYS A 94 33.47 9.49 14.15
N ARG A 95 33.30 8.16 14.12
CA ARG A 95 32.14 7.38 14.55
C ARG A 95 32.16 7.20 16.08
N PRO A 96 31.10 7.52 16.84
CA PRO A 96 30.94 7.03 18.21
C PRO A 96 30.35 5.61 18.24
N LYS A 97 30.84 4.77 19.15
CA LYS A 97 30.41 3.36 19.36
C LYS A 97 29.14 3.29 20.24
N PRO A 98 28.31 2.23 20.13
CA PRO A 98 27.23 1.97 21.09
C PRO A 98 27.78 1.46 22.44
N SER A 99 27.24 1.95 23.55
CA SER A 99 27.46 1.39 24.88
C SER A 99 26.50 0.22 25.11
N SER A 100 27.04 -0.95 25.46
CA SER A 100 26.26 -2.04 26.07
C SER A 100 26.38 -1.95 27.58
N SER A 101 25.26 -2.16 28.28
CA SER A 101 25.18 -2.65 29.65
C SER A 101 23.99 -3.59 29.72
#